data_AF-A0A1I4FDN5-F1
#
_entry.id   AF-A0A1I4FDN5-F1
#
_cell.length_a   1.000
_cell.length_b   1.000
_cell.length_c   1.000
_cell.angle_alpha   90.00
_cell.angle_beta   90.00
_cell.angle_gamma   90.00
#
_symmetry.space_group_name_H-M   'P 1'
#
loop_
_entity.id
_entity.type
_entity.pdbx_description
1 polymer ?
#
loop_
_entity_poly.entity_id
_entity_poly.type
_entity_poly.pdbx_seq_one_letter_code
_entity_poly.pdbx_strand_id
1 'polypeptide(L)'
;MTNFKKKLALVSCAFALVLSMTACGKAAKNLEYDKNTVVSRAQAMVQAYQEVDASGKAEEVMNYDDAHVKIIDQNANGLVSGIAYKSGLESYENALESVGGELSLTENLSVKSDEEEITADVDFKGTNGKTGKMEIIMTSTYEITDIVFNVDKSFNEKMENAALNTVLGMGTTFCVLILIAIIIALLPYIVAPFTGTKKKAAPAEAPKPAPTPAPAAPAPVVEDLTDDQELVAVIAAAIAAYESEATGTPVSPDTFVVRSLRRR
;
A
#
# COMPACT_ATOMS: atom_id res chain seq x y z
N MET A 1 37.08 12.00 4.91
CA MET A 1 36.65 11.50 3.58
C MET A 1 36.32 10.01 3.52
N THR A 2 36.86 9.16 4.41
CA THR A 2 36.66 7.70 4.40
C THR A 2 35.23 7.26 4.76
N ASN A 3 34.56 7.95 5.69
CA ASN A 3 33.18 7.60 6.09
C ASN A 3 32.12 7.97 5.03
N PHE A 4 32.35 9.01 4.23
CA PHE A 4 31.45 9.42 3.16
C PHE A 4 31.47 8.42 1.99
N LYS A 5 32.67 7.91 1.64
CA LYS A 5 32.82 6.85 0.61
C LYS A 5 32.17 5.53 1.03
N LYS A 6 32.22 5.17 2.32
CA LYS A 6 31.54 3.98 2.86
C LYS A 6 30.02 4.12 2.84
N LYS A 7 29.48 5.30 3.21
CA LYS A 7 28.04 5.58 3.14
C LYS A 7 27.54 5.63 1.70
N LEU A 8 28.30 6.22 0.77
CA LEU A 8 27.95 6.27 -0.64
C LEU A 8 27.98 4.88 -1.29
N ALA A 9 28.98 4.04 -0.95
CA ALA A 9 29.06 2.66 -1.42
C ALA A 9 27.91 1.78 -0.89
N LEU A 10 27.46 2.03 0.34
CA LEU A 10 26.34 1.32 0.94
C LEU A 10 25.01 1.72 0.29
N VAL A 11 24.81 3.00 -0.01
CA VAL A 11 23.64 3.49 -0.75
C VAL A 11 23.62 2.98 -2.19
N SER A 12 24.76 2.94 -2.88
CA SER A 12 24.82 2.40 -4.25
C SER A 12 24.58 0.89 -4.30
N CYS A 13 25.06 0.14 -3.30
CA CYS A 13 24.82 -1.30 -3.20
C CYS A 13 23.35 -1.60 -2.89
N ALA A 14 22.72 -0.82 -1.99
CA ALA A 14 21.29 -0.93 -1.73
C ALA A 14 20.45 -0.60 -2.97
N PHE A 15 20.83 0.42 -3.75
CA PHE A 15 20.15 0.77 -4.99
C PHE A 15 20.30 -0.31 -6.07
N ALA A 16 21.50 -0.91 -6.20
CA ALA A 16 21.75 -2.01 -7.12
C ALA A 16 21.00 -3.29 -6.72
N LEU A 17 20.87 -3.58 -5.43
CA LEU A 17 20.09 -4.72 -4.93
C LEU A 17 18.60 -4.56 -5.24
N VAL A 18 18.04 -3.35 -5.05
CA VAL A 18 16.65 -3.04 -5.40
C VAL A 18 16.42 -3.15 -6.92
N LEU A 19 17.40 -2.77 -7.75
CA LEU A 19 17.34 -2.93 -9.22
C LEU A 19 17.57 -4.37 -9.69
N SER A 20 18.25 -5.21 -8.91
CA SER A 20 18.52 -6.60 -9.29
C SER A 20 17.33 -7.54 -9.06
N MET A 21 16.33 -7.13 -8.28
CA MET A 21 15.09 -7.91 -8.07
C MET A 21 14.11 -7.83 -9.24
N THR A 22 14.34 -6.99 -10.25
CA THR A 22 13.44 -6.85 -11.42
C THR A 22 13.89 -7.64 -12.66
N ALA A 23 14.89 -8.51 -12.54
CA ALA A 23 15.51 -9.19 -13.69
C ALA A 23 15.59 -10.72 -13.52
N CYS A 24 14.46 -11.37 -13.27
CA CYS A 24 14.28 -12.79 -13.59
C CYS A 24 12.87 -13.01 -14.16
N GLY A 25 12.57 -12.31 -15.25
CA GLY A 25 11.41 -12.61 -16.08
C GLY A 25 11.88 -13.52 -17.21
N LYS A 26 11.56 -14.81 -17.16
CA LYS A 26 11.43 -15.62 -18.37
C LYS A 26 10.53 -14.81 -19.32
N ALA A 27 10.84 -14.73 -20.61
CA ALA A 27 9.96 -14.04 -21.56
C ALA A 27 8.57 -14.67 -21.48
N ALA A 28 7.66 -14.01 -20.76
CA ALA A 28 6.31 -14.50 -20.55
C ALA A 28 5.66 -14.62 -21.93
N LYS A 29 5.06 -15.77 -22.20
CA LYS A 29 4.26 -15.90 -23.41
C LYS A 29 2.95 -15.18 -23.16
N ASN A 30 2.89 -13.92 -23.56
CA ASN A 30 1.66 -13.15 -23.53
C ASN A 30 0.56 -13.89 -24.31
N LEU A 31 -0.64 -13.94 -23.75
CA LEU A 31 -1.83 -14.43 -24.45
C LEU A 31 -2.02 -13.65 -25.75
N GLU A 32 -2.32 -14.39 -26.81
CA GLU A 32 -2.74 -13.81 -28.09
C GLU A 32 -4.20 -13.36 -27.94
N TYR A 33 -4.46 -12.09 -28.25
CA TYR A 33 -5.79 -11.51 -28.13
C TYR A 33 -6.15 -10.69 -29.38
N ASP A 34 -7.44 -10.68 -29.71
CA ASP A 34 -8.00 -9.80 -30.72
C ASP A 34 -8.46 -8.49 -30.07
N LYS A 35 -7.77 -7.40 -30.42
CA LYS A 35 -8.06 -6.04 -29.94
C LYS A 35 -9.52 -5.64 -30.20
N ASN A 36 -10.09 -6.02 -31.35
CA ASN A 36 -11.46 -5.63 -31.70
C ASN A 36 -12.47 -6.33 -30.79
N THR A 37 -12.25 -7.62 -30.52
CA THR A 37 -13.06 -8.38 -29.57
C THR A 37 -13.00 -7.74 -28.18
N VAL A 38 -11.82 -7.45 -27.65
CA VAL A 38 -11.66 -6.77 -26.35
C VAL A 38 -12.41 -5.44 -26.29
N VAL A 39 -12.29 -4.61 -27.33
CA VAL A 39 -12.98 -3.31 -27.40
C VAL A 39 -14.49 -3.47 -27.48
N SER A 40 -14.99 -4.37 -28.31
CA SER A 40 -16.43 -4.60 -28.43
C SER A 40 -17.05 -5.06 -27.11
N ARG A 41 -16.31 -5.83 -26.32
CA ARG A 41 -16.73 -6.30 -24.99
C ARG A 41 -16.79 -5.15 -24.00
N ALA A 42 -15.76 -4.31 -24.00
CA ALA A 42 -15.73 -3.10 -23.19
C ALA A 42 -16.91 -2.15 -23.50
N GLN A 43 -17.19 -1.95 -24.78
CA GLN A 43 -18.32 -1.13 -25.23
C GLN A 43 -19.67 -1.74 -24.85
N ALA A 44 -19.82 -3.06 -25.00
CA ALA A 44 -21.02 -3.78 -24.61
C ALA A 44 -21.31 -3.65 -23.11
N MET A 45 -20.28 -3.69 -22.25
CA MET A 45 -20.47 -3.51 -20.80
C MET A 45 -20.97 -2.11 -20.45
N VAL A 46 -20.38 -1.07 -21.04
CA VAL A 46 -20.86 0.31 -20.81
C VAL A 46 -22.30 0.48 -21.28
N GLN A 47 -22.67 -0.10 -22.43
CA GLN A 47 -24.05 -0.07 -22.93
C GLN A 47 -25.01 -0.78 -21.97
N ALA A 48 -24.62 -1.97 -21.46
CA ALA A 48 -25.42 -2.70 -20.48
C ALA A 48 -25.65 -1.87 -19.20
N TYR A 49 -24.63 -1.18 -18.69
CA TYR A 49 -24.78 -0.33 -17.51
C TYR A 49 -25.63 0.92 -17.79
N GLN A 50 -25.50 1.54 -18.97
CA GLN A 50 -26.37 2.64 -19.38
C GLN A 50 -27.85 2.23 -19.44
N GLU A 51 -28.15 1.02 -19.92
CA GLU A 51 -29.52 0.49 -19.94
C GLU A 51 -30.07 0.24 -18.53
N VAL A 52 -29.23 -0.31 -17.64
CA VAL A 52 -29.62 -0.54 -16.23
C VAL A 52 -29.88 0.78 -15.52
N ASP A 53 -29.00 1.76 -15.67
CA ASP A 53 -29.14 3.11 -15.11
C ASP A 53 -30.41 3.81 -15.65
N ALA A 54 -30.60 3.82 -16.98
CA ALA A 54 -31.79 4.40 -17.61
C ALA A 54 -33.10 3.73 -17.18
N SER A 55 -33.07 2.44 -16.83
CA SER A 55 -34.23 1.70 -16.33
C SER A 55 -34.51 1.92 -14.83
N GLY A 56 -33.56 2.50 -14.08
CA GLY A 56 -33.66 2.67 -12.63
C GLY A 56 -33.65 1.35 -11.85
N LYS A 57 -33.08 0.29 -12.42
CA LYS A 57 -33.10 -1.08 -11.86
C LYS A 57 -31.77 -1.55 -11.28
N ALA A 58 -30.81 -0.64 -11.07
CA ALA A 58 -29.50 -1.01 -10.55
C ALA A 58 -29.59 -1.80 -9.23
N GLU A 59 -30.43 -1.36 -8.28
CA GLU A 59 -30.66 -2.07 -7.01
C GLU A 59 -31.24 -3.47 -7.21
N GLU A 60 -32.11 -3.66 -8.21
CA GLU A 60 -32.66 -4.98 -8.56
C GLU A 60 -31.54 -5.90 -9.08
N VAL A 61 -30.70 -5.39 -9.98
CA VAL A 61 -29.60 -6.11 -10.60
C VAL A 61 -28.52 -6.49 -9.59
N MET A 62 -28.24 -5.63 -8.61
CA MET A 62 -27.30 -5.92 -7.53
C MET A 62 -27.71 -7.13 -6.68
N ASN A 63 -29.01 -7.45 -6.65
CA ASN A 63 -29.55 -8.60 -5.90
C ASN A 63 -29.60 -9.91 -6.72
N TYR A 64 -29.29 -9.89 -8.02
CA TYR A 64 -29.30 -11.09 -8.86
C TYR A 64 -28.16 -12.06 -8.51
N ASP A 65 -28.35 -13.37 -8.72
CA ASP A 65 -27.24 -14.32 -8.66
C ASP A 65 -26.40 -14.31 -9.96
N ASP A 66 -25.27 -15.01 -9.96
CA ASP A 66 -24.36 -15.10 -11.12
C ASP A 66 -25.08 -15.59 -12.40
N ALA A 67 -25.99 -16.54 -12.26
CA ALA A 67 -26.71 -17.13 -13.40
C ALA A 67 -27.69 -16.12 -14.01
N HIS A 68 -28.38 -15.34 -13.17
CA HIS A 68 -29.27 -14.27 -13.63
C HIS A 68 -28.49 -13.15 -14.30
N VAL A 69 -27.32 -12.77 -13.77
CA VAL A 69 -26.44 -11.78 -14.41
C VAL A 69 -26.04 -12.22 -15.82
N LYS A 70 -25.64 -13.48 -16.00
CA LYS A 70 -25.28 -14.03 -17.33
C LYS A 70 -26.43 -14.06 -18.33
N ILE A 71 -27.68 -14.09 -17.85
CA ILE A 71 -28.88 -14.06 -18.70
C ILE A 71 -29.21 -12.63 -19.13
N ILE A 72 -29.06 -11.65 -18.23
CA ILE A 72 -29.36 -10.24 -18.53
C ILE A 72 -28.24 -9.56 -19.31
N ASP A 73 -26.99 -10.02 -19.17
CA ASP A 73 -25.87 -9.55 -19.96
C ASP A 73 -25.84 -10.22 -21.35
N GLN A 74 -26.86 -9.91 -22.15
CA GLN A 74 -26.91 -10.30 -23.57
C GLN A 74 -25.83 -9.58 -24.38
N ASN A 75 -25.42 -8.38 -23.94
CA ASN A 75 -24.47 -7.53 -24.64
C ASN A 75 -23.04 -8.09 -24.59
N ALA A 76 -22.60 -8.71 -23.49
CA ALA A 76 -21.34 -9.44 -23.42
C ALA A 76 -21.51 -10.97 -23.55
N ASN A 77 -22.55 -11.45 -24.25
CA ASN A 77 -22.78 -12.87 -24.53
C ASN A 77 -22.74 -13.78 -23.27
N GLY A 78 -23.02 -13.25 -22.08
CA GLY A 78 -22.92 -13.99 -20.81
C GLY A 78 -21.50 -14.42 -20.41
N LEU A 79 -20.45 -13.83 -21.00
CA LEU A 79 -19.05 -14.05 -20.61
C LEU A 79 -18.59 -12.95 -19.64
N VAL A 80 -19.40 -12.70 -18.62
CA VAL A 80 -19.04 -11.84 -17.49
C VAL A 80 -19.34 -12.61 -16.22
N SER A 81 -18.42 -12.58 -15.27
CA SER A 81 -18.74 -13.08 -13.93
C SER A 81 -19.72 -12.12 -13.26
N GLY A 82 -20.68 -12.65 -12.52
CA GLY A 82 -21.65 -11.87 -11.76
C GLY A 82 -21.01 -10.99 -10.70
N ILE A 83 -19.84 -11.38 -10.18
CA ILE A 83 -19.04 -10.53 -9.29
C ILE A 83 -18.51 -9.32 -10.05
N ALA A 84 -17.83 -9.53 -11.18
CA ALA A 84 -17.29 -8.46 -12.02
C ALA A 84 -18.38 -7.50 -12.51
N TYR A 85 -19.53 -8.06 -12.91
CA TYR A 85 -20.65 -7.26 -13.37
C TYR A 85 -21.14 -6.30 -12.29
N LYS A 86 -21.32 -6.80 -11.06
CA LYS A 86 -21.83 -6.02 -9.94
C LYS A 86 -20.82 -4.99 -9.43
N SER A 87 -19.56 -5.39 -9.25
CA SER A 87 -18.49 -4.45 -8.88
C SER A 87 -18.32 -3.36 -9.95
N GLY A 88 -18.41 -3.75 -11.22
CA GLY A 88 -18.40 -2.82 -12.34
C GLY A 88 -19.59 -1.87 -12.35
N LEU A 89 -20.80 -2.35 -12.07
CA LEU A 89 -22.02 -1.51 -11.98
C LEU A 89 -21.91 -0.50 -10.83
N GLU A 90 -21.50 -0.94 -9.64
CA GLU A 90 -21.28 -0.05 -8.50
C GLU A 90 -20.18 0.97 -8.80
N SER A 91 -19.07 0.55 -9.41
CA SER A 91 -18.00 1.47 -9.81
C SER A 91 -18.46 2.45 -10.89
N TYR A 92 -19.34 2.02 -11.80
CA TYR A 92 -19.92 2.86 -12.84
C TYR A 92 -20.84 3.94 -12.25
N GLU A 93 -21.73 3.59 -11.31
CA GLU A 93 -22.59 4.57 -10.62
C GLU A 93 -21.75 5.63 -9.88
N ASN A 94 -20.73 5.19 -9.14
CA ASN A 94 -19.79 6.10 -8.47
C ASN A 94 -19.05 7.02 -9.47
N ALA A 95 -18.71 6.49 -10.65
CA ALA A 95 -18.09 7.28 -11.71
C ALA A 95 -19.07 8.31 -12.29
N LEU A 96 -20.34 7.93 -12.52
CA LEU A 96 -21.38 8.84 -13.03
C LEU A 96 -21.58 10.05 -12.11
N GLU A 97 -21.65 9.84 -10.79
CA GLU A 97 -21.75 10.92 -9.81
C GLU A 97 -20.58 11.92 -9.94
N SER A 98 -19.38 11.39 -10.21
CA SER A 98 -18.16 12.19 -10.33
C SER A 98 -18.07 12.94 -11.67
N VAL A 99 -18.61 12.39 -12.75
CA VAL A 99 -18.42 12.90 -14.13
C VAL A 99 -19.63 13.62 -14.73
N GLY A 100 -20.70 13.81 -13.95
CA GLY A 100 -21.84 14.65 -14.32
C GLY A 100 -23.01 13.90 -14.95
N GLY A 101 -23.16 12.61 -14.65
CA GLY A 101 -24.37 11.82 -14.93
C GLY A 101 -24.37 11.02 -16.23
N GLU A 102 -23.47 11.29 -17.18
CA GLU A 102 -23.29 10.43 -18.34
C GLU A 102 -21.81 10.35 -18.71
N LEU A 103 -21.38 9.18 -19.17
CA LEU A 103 -20.04 8.96 -19.69
C LEU A 103 -20.07 8.27 -21.05
N SER A 104 -19.08 8.57 -21.88
CA SER A 104 -18.87 7.95 -23.18
C SER A 104 -17.43 7.47 -23.31
N LEU A 105 -17.26 6.25 -23.82
CA LEU A 105 -15.95 5.72 -24.15
C LEU A 105 -15.31 6.53 -25.28
N THR A 106 -13.99 6.70 -25.20
CA THR A 106 -13.17 7.28 -26.26
C THR A 106 -12.43 6.17 -27.00
N GLU A 107 -11.83 6.51 -28.14
CA GLU A 107 -11.07 5.56 -28.96
C GLU A 107 -9.71 5.17 -28.36
N ASN A 108 -9.27 5.87 -27.30
CA ASN A 108 -7.99 5.60 -26.65
C ASN A 108 -8.09 4.34 -25.79
N LEU A 109 -7.30 3.35 -26.18
CA LEU A 109 -7.27 2.04 -25.56
C LEU A 109 -5.83 1.58 -25.34
N SER A 110 -5.56 1.03 -24.16
CA SER A 110 -4.32 0.32 -23.85
C SER A 110 -4.67 -1.10 -23.42
N VAL A 111 -4.20 -2.11 -24.17
CA VAL A 111 -4.38 -3.52 -23.80
C VAL A 111 -3.04 -4.14 -23.49
N LYS A 112 -2.98 -4.83 -22.36
CA LYS A 112 -1.84 -5.64 -21.91
C LYS A 112 -2.35 -7.07 -21.69
N SER A 113 -1.48 -8.04 -21.90
CA SER A 113 -1.77 -9.43 -21.53
C SER A 113 -0.54 -10.04 -20.89
N ASP A 114 -0.78 -10.95 -19.97
CA ASP A 114 0.21 -11.86 -19.42
C ASP A 114 -0.12 -13.31 -19.82
N GLU A 115 0.28 -14.31 -19.04
CA GLU A 115 0.07 -15.73 -19.37
C GLU A 115 -1.37 -16.20 -19.05
N GLU A 116 -2.13 -15.48 -18.22
CA GLU A 116 -3.43 -15.90 -17.71
C GLU A 116 -4.55 -14.90 -18.04
N GLU A 117 -4.23 -13.60 -18.06
CA GLU A 117 -5.21 -12.52 -18.15
C GLU A 117 -4.88 -11.49 -19.25
N ILE A 118 -5.94 -10.80 -19.69
CA ILE A 118 -5.92 -9.68 -20.62
C ILE A 118 -6.51 -8.48 -19.87
N THR A 119 -5.70 -7.44 -19.66
CA THR A 119 -6.11 -6.18 -19.03
C THR A 119 -6.32 -5.11 -20.11
N ALA A 120 -7.50 -4.50 -20.15
CA ALA A 120 -7.85 -3.46 -21.08
C ALA A 120 -8.22 -2.17 -20.34
N ASP A 121 -7.46 -1.10 -20.60
CA ASP A 121 -7.77 0.27 -20.18
C ASP A 121 -8.48 0.98 -21.32
N VAL A 122 -9.72 1.40 -21.11
CA VAL A 122 -10.51 2.19 -22.06
C VAL A 122 -10.76 3.57 -21.47
N ASP A 123 -10.25 4.61 -22.13
CA ASP A 123 -10.47 5.97 -21.67
C ASP A 123 -11.94 6.37 -21.88
N PHE A 124 -12.56 7.02 -20.91
CA PHE A 124 -13.90 7.60 -21.02
C PHE A 124 -13.90 9.09 -20.68
N LYS A 125 -14.95 9.78 -21.13
CA LYS A 125 -15.18 11.20 -20.87
C LYS A 125 -16.61 11.40 -20.40
N GLY A 126 -16.79 12.17 -19.32
CA GLY A 126 -18.11 12.58 -18.87
C GLY A 126 -18.54 13.97 -19.33
N THR A 127 -19.80 14.29 -19.06
CA THR A 127 -20.47 15.53 -19.48
C THR A 127 -19.82 16.78 -18.87
N ASN A 128 -19.28 16.69 -17.66
CA ASN A 128 -18.59 17.81 -17.00
C ASN A 128 -17.14 18.00 -17.47
N GLY A 129 -16.68 17.23 -18.46
CA GLY A 129 -15.34 17.31 -19.04
C GLY A 129 -14.27 16.54 -18.26
N LYS A 130 -14.60 15.90 -17.14
CA LYS A 130 -13.70 14.95 -16.48
C LYS A 130 -13.51 13.70 -17.35
N THR A 131 -12.31 13.14 -17.27
CA THR A 131 -11.93 11.90 -17.95
C THR A 131 -11.71 10.81 -16.92
N GLY A 132 -11.59 9.59 -17.40
CA GLY A 132 -11.21 8.46 -16.57
C GLY A 132 -10.84 7.25 -17.43
N LYS A 133 -10.53 6.14 -16.77
CA LYS A 133 -10.22 4.86 -17.39
C LYS A 133 -11.15 3.80 -16.85
N MET A 134 -11.82 3.09 -17.74
CA MET A 134 -12.45 1.83 -17.43
C MET A 134 -11.40 0.74 -17.61
N GLU A 135 -11.07 0.05 -16.52
CA GLU A 135 -10.20 -1.12 -16.52
C GLU A 135 -11.07 -2.37 -16.56
N ILE A 136 -10.77 -3.26 -17.49
CA ILE A 136 -11.43 -4.56 -17.62
C ILE A 136 -10.36 -5.65 -17.62
N ILE A 137 -10.56 -6.66 -16.77
CA ILE A 137 -9.73 -7.86 -16.74
C ILE A 137 -10.53 -9.02 -17.33
N MET A 138 -9.92 -9.73 -18.26
CA MET A 138 -10.49 -10.87 -18.96
C MET A 138 -9.57 -12.08 -18.89
N THR A 139 -10.15 -13.27 -18.87
CA THR A 139 -9.41 -14.51 -19.07
C THR A 139 -9.01 -14.72 -20.54
N SER A 140 -8.17 -15.73 -20.80
CA SER A 140 -7.85 -16.19 -22.17
C SER A 140 -9.08 -16.55 -23.04
N THR A 141 -10.23 -16.83 -22.44
CA THR A 141 -11.49 -17.11 -23.15
C THR A 141 -12.39 -15.88 -23.32
N TYR A 142 -11.88 -14.68 -23.00
CA TYR A 142 -12.62 -13.42 -22.98
C TYR A 142 -13.78 -13.40 -21.97
N GLU A 143 -13.70 -14.19 -20.89
CA GLU A 143 -14.61 -14.04 -19.76
C GLU A 143 -14.14 -12.87 -18.89
N ILE A 144 -15.00 -11.89 -18.67
CA ILE A 144 -14.69 -10.71 -17.87
C ILE A 144 -14.76 -11.08 -16.38
N THR A 145 -13.63 -10.93 -15.69
CA THR A 145 -13.43 -11.27 -14.27
C THR A 145 -13.37 -10.05 -13.37
N ASP A 146 -13.08 -8.87 -13.92
CA ASP A 146 -13.13 -7.61 -13.18
C ASP A 146 -13.45 -6.43 -14.10
N ILE A 147 -14.17 -5.45 -13.55
CA ILE A 147 -14.52 -4.19 -14.21
C ILE A 147 -14.43 -3.06 -13.16
N VAL A 148 -13.66 -2.02 -13.45
CA VAL A 148 -13.51 -0.86 -12.56
C VAL A 148 -13.48 0.44 -13.37
N PHE A 149 -14.20 1.46 -12.91
CA PHE A 149 -14.19 2.80 -13.49
C PHE A 149 -13.40 3.75 -12.60
N ASN A 150 -12.24 4.18 -13.10
CA ASN A 150 -11.33 5.09 -12.43
C ASN A 150 -11.45 6.50 -13.00
N VAL A 151 -12.07 7.43 -12.26
CA VAL A 151 -12.18 8.83 -12.68
C VAL A 151 -10.89 9.60 -12.37
N ASP A 152 -10.39 10.35 -13.35
CA ASP A 152 -9.24 11.23 -13.15
C ASP A 152 -9.59 12.39 -12.21
N LYS A 153 -8.94 12.41 -11.05
CA LYS A 153 -9.02 13.54 -10.12
C LYS A 153 -8.28 14.75 -10.68
N SER A 154 -8.89 15.92 -10.58
CA SER A 154 -8.24 17.19 -10.92
C SER A 154 -7.05 17.47 -9.98
N PHE A 155 -6.15 18.37 -10.39
CA PHE A 155 -5.02 18.76 -9.52
C PHE A 155 -5.49 19.29 -8.16
N ASN A 156 -6.58 20.07 -8.15
CA ASN A 156 -7.15 20.62 -6.91
C ASN A 156 -7.69 19.51 -6.00
N GLU A 157 -8.44 18.55 -6.55
CA GLU A 157 -8.96 17.40 -5.78
C GLU A 157 -7.82 16.50 -5.28
N LYS A 158 -6.76 16.31 -6.07
CA LYS A 158 -5.55 15.57 -5.64
C LYS A 158 -4.84 16.30 -4.50
N MET A 159 -4.70 17.62 -4.59
CA MET A 159 -4.08 18.45 -3.56
C MET A 159 -4.91 18.46 -2.27
N GLU A 160 -6.23 18.60 -2.37
CA GLU A 160 -7.14 18.57 -1.23
C GLU A 160 -7.10 17.21 -0.51
N ASN A 161 -7.18 16.11 -1.27
CA ASN A 161 -7.04 14.76 -0.70
C ASN A 161 -5.68 14.57 -0.01
N ALA A 162 -4.59 15.04 -0.63
CA ALA A 162 -3.26 14.99 -0.03
C ALA A 162 -3.16 15.85 1.24
N ALA A 163 -3.76 17.03 1.24
CA ALA A 163 -3.80 17.91 2.40
C ALA A 163 -4.64 17.30 3.54
N LEU A 164 -5.80 16.72 3.24
CA LEU A 164 -6.62 16.01 4.23
C LEU A 164 -5.84 14.87 4.87
N ASN A 165 -5.14 14.06 4.08
CA ASN A 165 -4.29 12.99 4.61
C ASN A 165 -3.12 13.53 5.44
N THR A 166 -2.55 14.68 5.04
CA THR A 166 -1.48 15.35 5.81
C THR A 166 -1.99 15.86 7.15
N VAL A 167 -3.17 16.47 7.19
CA VAL A 167 -3.79 16.95 8.43
C VAL A 167 -4.21 15.77 9.32
N LEU A 168 -4.78 14.72 8.74
CA LEU A 168 -5.23 13.56 9.49
C LEU A 168 -4.06 12.75 10.08
N GLY A 169 -2.94 12.63 9.34
CA GLY A 169 -1.74 11.94 9.84
C GLY A 169 -0.82 12.83 10.68
N MET A 170 -0.32 13.92 10.10
CA MET A 170 0.68 14.80 10.73
C MET A 170 0.06 15.88 11.61
N GLY A 171 -1.13 16.38 11.26
CA GLY A 171 -1.83 17.39 12.05
C GLY A 171 -2.33 16.84 13.39
N THR A 172 -2.93 15.65 13.39
CA THR A 172 -3.42 15.00 14.62
C THR A 172 -2.28 14.71 15.59
N THR A 173 -1.17 14.17 15.11
CA THR A 173 0.02 13.92 15.93
C THR A 173 0.58 15.21 16.52
N PHE A 174 0.63 16.30 15.75
CA PHE A 174 1.03 17.62 16.26
C PHE A 174 0.09 18.15 17.35
N CYS A 175 -1.23 18.02 17.16
CA CYS A 175 -2.23 18.41 18.18
C CYS A 175 -2.10 17.59 19.47
N VAL A 176 -1.86 16.28 19.38
CA VAL A 176 -1.67 15.41 20.55
C VAL A 176 -0.42 15.81 21.32
N LEU A 177 0.69 16.11 20.64
CA LEU A 177 1.92 16.55 21.29
C LEU A 177 1.72 17.88 22.03
N ILE A 178 0.98 18.82 21.46
CA ILE A 178 0.62 20.08 22.13
C ILE A 178 -0.22 19.80 23.38
N LEU A 179 -1.23 18.92 23.29
CA LEU A 179 -2.06 18.54 24.43
C LEU A 179 -1.23 17.90 25.56
N ILE A 180 -0.32 16.99 25.23
CA ILE A 180 0.57 16.36 26.22
C ILE A 180 1.47 17.42 26.87
N ALA A 181 2.02 18.35 26.10
CA ALA A 181 2.84 19.44 26.64
C ALA A 181 2.04 20.31 27.63
N ILE A 182 0.78 20.63 27.32
CA ILE A 182 -0.12 21.37 28.22
C ILE A 182 -0.41 20.57 29.49
N ILE A 183 -0.70 19.27 29.37
CA ILE A 183 -0.96 18.41 30.54
C ILE A 183 0.26 18.39 31.47
N ILE A 184 1.47 18.19 30.93
CA ILE A 184 2.71 18.21 31.72
C ILE A 184 2.93 19.57 32.39
N ALA A 185 2.60 20.67 31.71
CA ALA A 185 2.68 22.01 32.29
C ALA A 185 1.66 22.24 33.42
N LEU A 186 0.50 21.55 33.39
CA LEU A 186 -0.54 21.65 34.42
C LEU A 186 -0.34 20.68 35.60
N LEU A 187 0.38 19.57 35.41
CA LEU A 187 0.76 18.64 36.48
C LEU A 187 1.29 19.33 37.75
N PRO A 188 2.23 20.31 37.71
CA PRO A 188 2.70 20.96 38.93
C PRO A 188 1.60 21.71 39.68
N TYR A 189 0.59 22.27 39.01
CA TYR A 189 -0.53 22.95 39.67
C TYR A 189 -1.50 21.96 40.34
N ILE A 190 -1.63 20.76 39.79
CA ILE A 190 -2.46 19.67 40.35
C ILE A 190 -1.72 18.96 41.49
N VAL A 191 -0.41 18.76 41.37
CA VAL A 191 0.43 18.03 42.35
C VAL A 191 0.85 18.93 43.52
N ALA A 192 1.03 20.24 43.31
CA ALA A 192 1.39 21.20 44.36
C ALA A 192 0.51 21.16 45.64
N PRO A 193 -0.84 21.03 45.56
CA PRO A 193 -1.66 20.89 46.77
C PRO A 193 -1.52 19.54 47.49
N PHE A 194 -1.02 18.48 46.83
CA PHE A 194 -0.77 17.17 47.46
C PHE A 194 0.66 17.02 47.99
N THR A 195 1.63 17.72 47.40
CA THR A 195 3.01 17.77 47.88
C THR A 195 3.23 19.06 48.66
N GLY A 196 2.84 19.09 49.94
CA GLY A 196 3.19 20.21 50.80
C GLY A 196 4.71 20.36 50.87
N THR A 197 5.27 21.44 50.30
CA THR A 197 6.26 22.34 50.94
C THR A 197 6.89 23.37 49.98
N LYS A 198 6.73 24.63 50.38
CA LYS A 198 7.69 25.75 50.37
C LYS A 198 8.27 26.21 49.02
N LYS A 199 7.86 27.44 48.65
CA LYS A 199 8.65 28.43 47.89
C LYS A 199 10.13 28.31 48.26
N LYS A 200 10.98 27.98 47.29
CA LYS A 200 12.41 28.35 47.34
C LYS A 200 12.60 29.53 46.39
N ALA A 201 13.09 30.61 46.97
CA ALA A 201 13.32 31.91 46.34
C ALA A 201 14.33 31.83 45.19
N ALA A 202 14.34 32.92 44.41
CA ALA A 202 15.16 33.17 43.23
C ALA A 202 16.65 32.78 43.38
N PRO A 203 17.34 32.44 42.28
CA PRO A 203 18.74 32.02 42.31
C PRO A 203 19.65 33.20 42.68
N ALA A 204 20.39 33.06 43.78
CA ALA A 204 21.56 33.88 44.05
C ALA A 204 22.77 33.35 43.27
N GLU A 205 23.57 34.30 42.78
CA GLU A 205 24.78 34.20 41.96
C GLU A 205 25.63 32.92 42.12
N ALA A 206 25.96 32.30 40.98
CA ALA A 206 26.83 31.14 40.88
C ALA A 206 28.32 31.54 41.01
N PRO A 207 29.14 30.84 41.82
CA PRO A 207 30.59 30.93 41.72
C PRO A 207 31.09 30.25 40.43
N LYS A 208 32.09 30.88 39.80
CA LYS A 208 32.82 30.47 38.59
C LYS A 208 33.26 28.99 38.63
N PRO A 209 33.17 28.24 37.51
CA PRO A 209 33.46 26.82 37.47
C PRO A 209 34.98 26.53 37.57
N ALA A 210 35.36 25.66 38.50
CA ALA A 210 36.63 24.93 38.51
C ALA A 210 36.39 23.51 37.93
N PRO A 211 37.42 22.85 37.38
CA PRO A 211 37.27 21.90 36.28
C PRO A 211 36.53 20.62 36.68
N THR A 212 35.63 20.22 35.79
CA THR A 212 34.80 19.02 35.85
C THR A 212 35.66 17.76 35.86
N PRO A 213 35.48 16.82 36.82
CA PRO A 213 35.97 15.45 36.65
C PRO A 213 35.24 14.80 35.47
N ALA A 214 35.99 14.12 34.61
CA ALA A 214 35.46 13.43 33.44
C ALA A 214 34.25 12.53 33.81
N PRO A 215 33.19 12.47 32.98
CA PRO A 215 32.05 11.60 33.22
C PRO A 215 32.49 10.14 33.39
N ALA A 216 32.02 9.51 34.47
CA ALA A 216 32.16 8.08 34.69
C ALA A 216 31.46 7.32 33.55
N ALA A 217 32.15 6.33 33.00
CA ALA A 217 31.64 5.47 31.94
C ALA A 217 30.35 4.74 32.38
N PRO A 218 29.35 4.61 31.50
CA PRO A 218 28.14 3.84 31.80
C PRO A 218 28.48 2.36 32.01
N ALA A 219 27.89 1.77 33.05
CA ALA A 219 27.96 0.34 33.32
C ALA A 219 27.32 -0.47 32.17
N PRO A 220 27.85 -1.66 31.83
CA PRO A 220 27.29 -2.46 30.75
C PRO A 220 25.90 -2.95 31.11
N VAL A 221 24.93 -2.66 30.24
CA VAL A 221 23.63 -3.31 30.20
C VAL A 221 23.89 -4.76 29.81
N VAL A 222 23.54 -5.70 30.70
CA VAL A 222 23.48 -7.12 30.34
C VAL A 222 22.13 -7.30 29.66
N GLU A 223 22.14 -7.47 28.34
CA GLU A 223 20.96 -7.92 27.59
C GLU A 223 20.62 -9.34 28.04
N ASP A 224 19.36 -9.56 28.42
CA ASP A 224 18.86 -10.88 28.74
C ASP A 224 18.55 -11.62 27.43
N LEU A 225 19.58 -12.25 26.85
CA LEU A 225 19.53 -13.01 25.59
C LEU A 225 18.75 -14.33 25.71
N THR A 226 18.03 -14.54 26.82
CA THR A 226 17.22 -15.76 27.01
C THR A 226 15.95 -15.77 26.14
N ASP A 227 15.50 -14.62 25.64
CA ASP A 227 14.27 -14.49 24.83
C ASP A 227 14.50 -14.69 23.31
N ASP A 228 15.76 -14.70 22.85
CA ASP A 228 16.09 -14.78 21.42
C ASP A 228 16.20 -16.22 20.89
N GLN A 229 15.78 -17.23 21.65
CA GLN A 229 15.87 -18.64 21.23
C GLN A 229 15.07 -18.91 19.95
N GLU A 230 13.92 -18.24 19.78
CA GLU A 230 13.10 -18.34 18.57
C GLU A 230 13.83 -17.77 17.35
N LEU A 231 14.49 -16.61 17.50
CA LEU A 231 15.27 -16.00 16.43
C LEU A 231 16.48 -16.86 16.05
N VAL A 232 17.17 -17.44 17.03
CA VAL A 232 18.29 -18.36 16.78
C VAL A 232 17.84 -19.60 16.03
N ALA A 233 16.68 -20.18 16.37
CA ALA A 233 16.12 -21.35 15.70
C ALA A 233 15.77 -21.06 14.23
N VAL A 234 15.12 -19.92 13.95
CA VAL A 234 14.77 -19.53 12.57
C VAL A 234 16.02 -19.26 11.74
N ILE A 235 17.02 -18.59 12.30
CA ILE A 235 18.29 -18.31 11.60
C ILE A 235 19.06 -19.62 11.34
N ALA A 236 19.14 -20.54 12.31
CA ALA A 236 19.79 -21.83 12.13
C ALA A 236 19.08 -22.70 11.06
N ALA A 237 17.75 -22.71 11.06
CA ALA A 237 16.95 -23.41 10.05
C ALA A 237 17.14 -22.82 8.64
N ALA A 238 17.18 -21.48 8.52
CA ALA A 238 17.41 -20.82 7.25
C ALA A 238 18.81 -21.11 6.68
N ILE A 239 19.85 -21.11 7.52
CA ILE A 239 21.22 -21.46 7.11
C ILE A 239 21.29 -22.95 6.71
N ALA A 240 20.68 -23.84 7.50
CA ALA A 240 20.63 -25.27 7.20
C ALA A 240 19.95 -25.57 5.86
N ALA A 241 18.83 -24.90 5.56
CA ALA A 241 18.14 -25.03 4.27
C ALA A 241 19.02 -24.54 3.11
N TYR A 242 19.65 -23.37 3.24
CA TYR A 242 20.53 -22.81 2.23
C TYR A 242 21.76 -23.68 1.97
N GLU A 243 22.43 -24.17 3.02
CA GLU A 243 23.59 -25.06 2.86
C GLU A 243 23.20 -26.43 2.30
N SER A 244 22.01 -26.94 2.64
CA SER A 244 21.49 -28.20 2.09
C SER A 244 21.21 -28.08 0.59
N GLU A 245 20.67 -26.94 0.15
CA GLU A 245 20.44 -26.66 -1.27
C GLU A 245 21.77 -26.47 -2.03
N ALA A 246 22.72 -25.75 -1.45
CA ALA A 246 24.01 -25.47 -2.08
C ALA A 246 24.92 -26.70 -2.19
N THR A 247 24.87 -27.62 -1.20
CA THR A 247 25.74 -28.81 -1.16
C THR A 247 25.05 -30.08 -1.66
N GLY A 248 23.72 -30.07 -1.80
CA GLY A 248 22.92 -31.24 -2.18
C GLY A 248 22.85 -32.32 -1.11
N THR A 249 23.33 -32.05 0.11
CA THR A 249 23.31 -32.97 1.25
C THR A 249 22.53 -32.37 2.42
N PRO A 250 21.66 -33.11 3.12
CA PRO A 250 20.91 -32.56 4.25
C PRO A 250 21.85 -32.14 5.38
N VAL A 251 21.86 -30.84 5.69
CA VAL A 251 22.58 -30.26 6.83
C VAL A 251 21.57 -30.02 7.95
N SER A 252 21.84 -30.55 9.14
CA SER A 252 20.94 -30.37 10.30
C SER A 252 21.18 -29.01 10.98
N PRO A 253 20.11 -28.28 11.36
CA PRO A 253 20.20 -27.00 12.06
C PRO A 253 20.90 -27.10 13.44
N ASP A 254 20.93 -28.28 14.04
CA ASP A 254 21.58 -28.52 15.34
C ASP A 254 23.12 -28.43 15.30
N THR A 255 23.70 -28.39 14.08
CA THR A 255 25.16 -28.26 13.90
C THR A 255 25.65 -26.84 14.19
N PHE A 256 24.77 -25.84 14.15
CA PHE A 256 25.12 -24.44 14.35
C PHE A 256 25.02 -24.06 15.83
N VAL A 257 26.14 -23.65 16.44
CA VAL A 257 26.20 -23.26 17.85
C VAL A 257 26.60 -21.78 17.99
N VAL A 258 25.74 -20.99 18.63
CA VAL A 258 26.03 -19.60 18.96
C VAL A 258 26.86 -19.54 20.25
N ARG A 259 27.98 -18.81 20.23
CA ARG A 259 28.80 -18.52 21.42
C ARG A 259 28.98 -17.02 21.57
N SER A 260 28.83 -16.50 22.78
CA SER A 260 29.10 -15.09 23.08
C SER A 260 30.58 -14.78 22.91
N LEU A 261 30.93 -13.95 21.94
CA LEU A 261 32.30 -13.46 21.76
C LEU A 261 32.51 -12.17 22.54
N ARG A 262 33.27 -12.24 23.64
CA ARG A 262 33.69 -11.04 24.36
C ARG A 262 34.90 -10.43 23.67
N ARG A 263 34.72 -9.25 23.08
CA ARG A 263 35.82 -8.47 22.47
C ARG A 263 36.79 -8.03 23.58
N ARG A 264 38.07 -8.35 23.43
CA ARG A 264 39.15 -7.80 24.27
C ARG A 264 39.48 -6.38 23.84
#